data_AF-Q9TJ28-F1
#
_entry.id   AF-Q9TJ28-F1
#
_cell.length_a   1.000
_cell.length_b   1.000
_cell.length_c   1.000
_cell.angle_alpha   90.00
_cell.angle_beta   90.00
_cell.angle_gamma   90.00
#
_symmetry.space_group_name_H-M   'P 1'
#
loop_
_entity.id
_entity.type
_entity.pdbx_description
1 polymer ?
#
loop_
_entity_poly.entity_id
_entity_poly.type
_entity_poly.pdbx_seq_one_letter_code
_entity_poly.pdbx_strand_id
1 'polypeptide(L)'
;SFISEASFQETARVLAKAALQGRIDRLKGLKENVILGGIIPAGTGQHIRRSGKRNGMDPRMGNRNLFSNKVKDILFHHDKVSFFSIQENSHNIFKQPLK
;
A
#
# COMPACT_ATOMS: atom_id res chain seq x y z
N SER A 1 -3.74 -5.68 11.12
CA SER A 1 -3.29 -4.54 10.29
C SER A 1 -4.52 -3.90 9.67
N PHE A 2 -4.71 -2.58 9.81
CA PHE A 2 -5.87 -1.92 9.17
C PHE A 2 -5.67 -1.78 7.66
N ILE A 3 -4.42 -1.74 7.19
CA ILE A 3 -4.07 -1.74 5.75
C ILE A 3 -4.50 -3.06 5.11
N SER A 4 -4.22 -4.17 5.77
CA SER A 4 -4.65 -5.50 5.33
C SER A 4 -6.17 -5.68 5.38
N GLU A 5 -6.84 -5.09 6.37
CA GLU A 5 -8.29 -5.09 6.51
C GLU A 5 -8.96 -4.27 5.39
N ALA A 6 -8.52 -3.03 5.18
CA ALA A 6 -9.10 -2.09 4.20
C ALA A 6 -8.95 -2.52 2.74
N SER A 7 -8.07 -3.48 2.46
CA SER A 7 -7.78 -3.99 1.12
C SER A 7 -8.59 -5.23 0.74
N PHE A 8 -9.51 -5.71 1.59
CA PHE A 8 -10.48 -6.72 1.18
C PHE A 8 -11.72 -6.05 0.61
N GLN A 9 -12.50 -5.38 1.45
CA GLN A 9 -13.70 -4.61 1.11
C GLN A 9 -13.92 -3.51 2.17
N GLU A 10 -14.96 -2.69 2.01
CA GLU A 10 -15.36 -1.64 2.98
C GLU A 10 -14.25 -0.63 3.33
N THR A 11 -13.37 -0.34 2.36
CA THR A 11 -12.13 0.45 2.55
C THR A 11 -12.37 1.77 3.30
N ALA A 12 -13.38 2.55 2.91
CA ALA A 12 -13.68 3.84 3.55
C ALA A 12 -14.04 3.70 5.04
N ARG A 13 -14.85 2.70 5.39
CA ARG A 13 -15.26 2.43 6.78
C ARG A 13 -14.08 2.02 7.65
N VAL A 14 -13.25 1.11 7.15
CA VAL A 14 -12.06 0.61 7.87
C VAL A 14 -11.05 1.74 8.12
N LEU A 15 -10.78 2.56 7.10
CA LEU A 15 -9.86 3.70 7.20
C LEU A 15 -10.38 4.77 8.16
N ALA A 16 -11.66 5.14 8.05
CA ALA A 16 -12.27 6.13 8.96
C ALA A 16 -12.17 5.67 10.42
N LYS A 17 -12.52 4.41 10.71
CA LYS A 17 -12.41 3.84 12.05
C LYS A 17 -10.97 3.86 12.56
N ALA A 18 -9.99 3.53 11.72
CA ALA A 18 -8.58 3.56 12.09
C ALA A 18 -8.07 4.98 12.38
N ALA A 19 -8.47 5.97 11.58
CA ALA A 19 -8.12 7.37 11.77
C ALA A 19 -8.70 7.94 13.07
N LEU A 20 -9.99 7.69 13.34
CA LEU A 20 -10.65 8.12 14.58
C LEU A 20 -10.01 7.52 15.83
N GLN A 21 -9.52 6.27 15.73
CA GLN A 21 -8.86 5.57 16.83
C GLN A 21 -7.35 5.85 16.90
N GLY A 22 -6.77 6.62 15.98
CA GLY A 22 -5.32 6.86 15.90
C GLY A 22 -4.50 5.57 15.73
N ARG A 23 -5.04 4.55 15.04
CA ARG A 23 -4.37 3.25 14.90
C ARG A 23 -3.12 3.36 14.03
N ILE A 24 -2.00 2.78 14.49
CA ILE A 24 -0.75 2.68 13.73
C ILE A 24 -0.52 1.22 13.30
N ASP A 25 -0.18 1.01 12.03
CA ASP A 25 0.18 -0.31 11.52
C ASP A 25 1.67 -0.59 11.67
N ARG A 26 2.01 -1.75 12.23
CA ARG A 26 3.41 -2.15 12.47
C ARG A 26 4.00 -2.97 11.32
N LEU A 27 3.24 -3.19 10.24
CA LEU A 27 3.68 -3.88 9.03
C LEU A 27 4.32 -5.26 9.30
N LYS A 28 3.71 -6.05 10.18
CA LYS A 28 4.26 -7.36 10.60
C LYS A 28 3.76 -8.52 9.75
N GLY A 29 2.62 -8.34 9.09
CA GLY A 29 1.91 -9.33 8.30
C GLY A 29 2.29 -9.32 6.83
N LEU A 30 1.75 -10.28 6.09
CA LEU A 30 2.08 -10.49 4.68
C LEU A 30 1.43 -9.43 3.79
N LYS A 31 0.12 -9.25 3.91
CA LYS A 31 -0.69 -8.48 2.97
C LYS A 31 -0.32 -6.99 2.95
N GLU A 32 -0.14 -6.38 4.11
CA GLU A 32 0.35 -4.99 4.22
C GLU A 32 1.72 -4.76 3.56
N ASN A 33 2.67 -5.68 3.71
CA ASN A 33 4.00 -5.56 3.12
C ASN A 33 3.95 -5.77 1.60
N VAL A 34 3.05 -6.65 1.12
CA VAL A 34 2.79 -6.81 -0.31
C VAL A 34 2.21 -5.54 -0.91
N ILE A 35 1.19 -4.96 -0.28
CA ILE A 35 0.51 -3.74 -0.77
C ILE A 35 1.48 -2.55 -0.82
N LEU A 36 2.36 -2.43 0.17
CA LEU A 36 3.33 -1.32 0.26
C LEU A 36 4.63 -1.58 -0.53
N GLY A 37 4.79 -2.75 -1.15
CA GLY A 37 6.01 -3.11 -1.89
C GLY A 37 7.26 -3.32 -1.01
N GLY A 38 7.07 -3.72 0.25
CA GLY A 38 8.14 -4.03 1.20
C GLY A 38 8.54 -5.51 1.24
N ILE A 39 9.58 -5.83 2.01
CA ILE A 39 9.99 -7.22 2.26
C ILE A 39 8.89 -7.95 3.04
N ILE A 40 8.38 -9.04 2.46
CA ILE A 40 7.37 -9.86 3.11
C ILE A 40 7.95 -10.72 4.26
N PRO A 41 7.20 -10.98 5.33
CA PRO A 41 7.61 -11.83 6.46
C PRO A 41 7.47 -13.33 6.14
N ALA A 42 7.91 -13.75 4.95
CA ALA A 42 7.82 -15.13 4.48
C ALA A 42 8.96 -15.44 3.51
N GLY A 43 9.29 -16.73 3.35
CA GLY A 43 10.33 -17.20 2.42
C GLY A 43 11.67 -16.47 2.60
N THR A 44 12.26 -16.02 1.50
CA THR A 44 13.51 -15.24 1.46
C THR A 44 13.46 -14.00 2.35
N GLY A 45 12.30 -13.34 2.44
CA GLY A 45 12.13 -12.16 3.28
C GLY A 45 12.30 -12.45 4.77
N GLN A 46 11.90 -13.64 5.24
CA GLN A 46 12.15 -14.08 6.62
C GLN A 46 13.64 -14.27 6.91
N HIS A 47 14.40 -14.80 5.93
CA HIS A 47 15.84 -14.97 6.05
C HIS A 47 16.56 -13.61 6.10
N ILE A 48 16.19 -12.68 5.20
CA ILE A 48 16.72 -11.30 5.18
C ILE A 48 16.49 -10.58 6.51
N ARG A 49 15.29 -10.74 7.12
CA ARG A 49 14.99 -10.13 8.42
C ARG A 49 15.79 -10.73 9.57
N ARG A 50 16.17 -12.02 9.48
CA ARG A 50 17.01 -12.69 10.48
C ARG A 50 18.49 -12.33 10.31
N SER A 51 18.98 -12.25 9.06
CA SER A 51 20.38 -11.92 8.76
C SER A 51 20.69 -10.44 8.97
N GLY A 52 19.76 -9.54 8.62
CA GLY A 52 19.89 -8.09 8.79
C GLY A 52 19.81 -7.60 10.24
N LYS A 53 19.47 -8.47 11.21
CA LYS A 53 19.39 -8.07 12.63
C LYS A 53 20.77 -7.78 13.25
N ARG A 54 21.86 -8.00 12.52
CA ARG A 54 23.24 -7.70 12.95
C ARG A 54 23.73 -6.29 12.59
N ASN A 55 23.22 -5.68 11.52
CA ASN A 55 23.62 -4.34 11.08
C ASN A 55 22.34 -3.54 10.81
N GLY A 56 22.15 -2.39 11.47
CA GLY A 56 20.90 -1.59 11.47
C GLY A 56 20.44 -0.99 10.14
N MET A 57 20.40 -1.78 9.05
CA MET A 57 19.84 -1.41 7.77
C MET A 57 18.30 -1.46 7.87
N ASP A 58 17.67 -0.31 7.60
CA ASP A 58 16.21 -0.20 7.52
C ASP A 58 15.68 -1.11 6.39
N PRO A 59 14.79 -2.09 6.69
CA PRO A 59 14.18 -2.97 5.69
C PRO A 59 13.35 -2.24 4.61
N ARG A 60 13.11 -0.93 4.76
CA ARG A 60 12.39 -0.08 3.80
C ARG A 60 13.16 0.24 2.52
N MET A 61 14.43 -0.15 2.38
CA MET A 61 15.19 0.06 1.15
C MET A 61 14.94 -1.08 0.13
N GLY A 62 13.66 -1.28 -0.23
CA GLY A 62 13.28 -2.11 -1.37
C GLY A 62 13.59 -1.35 -2.67
N ASN A 63 14.21 -2.04 -3.63
CA ASN A 63 14.55 -1.47 -4.93
C ASN A 63 13.27 -1.06 -5.70
N ARG A 64 12.93 0.24 -5.70
CA ARG A 64 11.78 0.80 -6.44
C ARG A 64 11.85 0.54 -7.96
N ASN A 65 13.02 0.19 -8.50
CA ASN A 65 13.21 -0.06 -9.92
C ASN A 65 12.71 -1.44 -10.38
N LEU A 66 12.40 -2.35 -9.44
CA LEU A 66 11.87 -3.69 -9.77
C LEU A 66 10.41 -3.63 -10.26
N PHE A 67 9.62 -2.69 -9.74
CA PHE A 67 8.22 -2.51 -10.13
C PHE A 67 8.07 -1.66 -11.40
N SER A 68 8.95 -0.66 -11.61
CA SER A 68 8.85 0.23 -12.78
C SER A 68 9.00 -0.49 -14.11
N ASN A 69 9.90 -1.48 -14.17
CA ASN A 69 10.25 -2.11 -15.45
C ASN A 69 9.21 -3.15 -15.84
N LYS A 70 8.66 -3.89 -14.86
CA LYS A 70 7.66 -4.94 -15.09
C LYS A 70 6.25 -4.40 -15.36
N VAL A 71 5.87 -3.29 -14.71
CA VAL A 71 4.54 -2.69 -14.91
C VAL A 71 4.46 -1.94 -16.25
N LYS A 72 5.58 -1.40 -16.73
CA LYS A 72 5.69 -0.86 -18.09
C LYS A 72 5.25 -1.90 -19.12
N ASP A 73 5.80 -3.10 -19.09
CA ASP A 73 5.46 -4.17 -20.04
C ASP A 73 3.97 -4.59 -19.97
N ILE A 74 3.36 -4.49 -18.79
CA ILE A 74 1.92 -4.80 -18.59
C ILE A 74 1.03 -3.70 -19.17
N LEU A 75 1.46 -2.43 -19.11
CA LEU A 75 0.66 -1.28 -19.54
C LEU A 75 0.83 -0.98 -21.05
N PHE A 76 1.96 -1.32 -21.65
CA PHE A 76 2.26 -1.01 -23.06
C PHE A 76 1.61 -1.94 -24.09
N HIS A 77 1.03 -3.08 -23.70
CA HIS A 77 0.31 -3.97 -24.63
C HIS A 77 -1.18 -3.69 -24.74
N HIS A 78 -1.67 -2.65 -24.07
CA HIS A 78 -3.09 -2.41 -23.91
C HIS A 78 -3.50 -0.98 -24.22
N ASP A 79 -3.05 -0.45 -25.36
CA ASP A 79 -3.66 0.69 -26.06
C ASP A 79 -5.12 0.42 -26.52
N LYS A 80 -5.83 -0.54 -25.91
CA LYS A 80 -7.23 -0.85 -26.20
C LYS A 80 -8.14 -1.09 -25.01
N VAL A 81 -7.65 -1.06 -23.77
CA VAL A 81 -8.57 -1.13 -22.63
C VAL A 81 -8.29 0.01 -21.69
N SER A 82 -9.04 1.07 -21.98
CA SER A 82 -9.57 2.03 -21.03
C SER A 82 -10.15 1.33 -19.78
N PHE A 83 -9.30 0.93 -18.85
CA PHE A 83 -9.71 0.62 -17.49
C PHE A 83 -9.00 1.60 -16.57
N PHE A 84 -9.80 2.39 -15.86
CA PHE A 84 -9.44 3.53 -15.02
C PHE A 84 -9.16 4.84 -15.75
N SER A 85 -10.21 5.39 -16.37
CA SER A 85 -10.48 6.81 -16.15
C SER A 85 -10.68 7.01 -14.65
N ILE A 86 -9.63 7.40 -13.94
CA ILE A 86 -9.81 8.14 -12.70
C ILE A 86 -10.40 9.46 -13.16
N GLN A 87 -11.74 9.54 -13.18
CA GLN A 87 -12.42 10.81 -13.27
C GLN A 87 -12.05 11.56 -11.98
N GLU A 88 -11.11 12.50 -12.10
CA GLU A 88 -10.95 13.58 -11.13
C GLU A 88 -12.33 14.19 -10.91
N ASN A 89 -12.97 13.84 -9.79
CA ASN A 89 -14.08 14.61 -9.28
C ASN A 89 -13.61 15.31 -8.00
N SER A 90 -12.60 16.15 -8.16
CA SER A 90 -12.09 17.03 -7.11
C SER A 90 -12.85 18.36 -7.12
N HIS A 91 -14.19 18.35 -6.99
CA HIS A 91 -14.92 19.61 -6.79
C HIS A 91 -16.03 19.49 -5.73
N ASN A 92 -15.79 20.16 -4.61
CA ASN A 92 -16.74 20.81 -3.70
C ASN A 92 -17.75 19.97 -2.91
N ILE A 93 -17.35 19.44 -1.74
CA ILE A 93 -18.25 19.35 -0.56
C ILE A 93 -17.45 19.54 0.75
N PHE A 94 -16.97 20.76 1.00
CA PHE A 94 -16.68 21.18 2.39
C PHE A 94 -16.83 22.70 2.55
N LYS A 95 -18.06 23.19 2.35
CA LYS A 95 -18.49 24.47 2.92
C LYS A 95 -19.95 24.36 3.33
N GLN A 96 -20.19 23.99 4.58
CA GLN A 96 -21.25 24.63 5.35
C GLN A 96 -20.71 24.90 6.77
N PRO A 97 -20.72 26.16 7.23
CA PRO A 97 -20.35 26.50 8.60
C PRO A 97 -21.48 26.08 9.55
N LEU A 98 -21.10 25.57 10.72
CA LEU A 98 -21.99 25.55 11.89
C LEU A 98 -22.33 27.00 12.27
N LYS A 99 -23.59 27.40 12.07
CA LYS A 99 -24.45 28.17 12.99
C LYS A 99 -25.76 28.53 12.32
#